data_AF-A0A919B7I8-F1
#
_entry.id   AF-A0A919B7I8-F1
#
_cell.length_a   1.000
_cell.length_b   1.000
_cell.length_c   1.000
_cell.angle_alpha   90.00
_cell.angle_beta   90.00
_cell.angle_gamma   90.00
#
_symmetry.space_group_name_H-M   'P 1'
#
loop_
_entity.id
_entity.type
_entity.pdbx_description
1 polymer ?
#
loop_
_entity_poly.entity_id
_entity_poly.type
_entity_poly.pdbx_seq_one_letter_code
_entity_poly.pdbx_strand_id
1 'polypeptide(L)'
;MGTKFIEVDASRKGEPGVEEGVKTIEVGGQTITAPIYVQRIDFDDLDPEVTEGLTTVKFAVTVTEEIEELTGEVDEDGSPRTELKEVQVPKWLEVDLGKESLEQYEKVMAPFFAAARETEAPVVPAPRKRRKK
;
A
#
# COMPACT_ATOMS: atom_id res chain seq x y z
N MET A 1 -2.61 -2.37 -4.36
CA MET A 1 -2.68 -2.42 -5.83
C MET A 1 -1.33 -2.71 -6.46
N GLY A 2 -1.10 -3.98 -6.70
CA GLY A 2 -0.12 -4.47 -7.65
C GLY A 2 -0.52 -4.06 -9.06
N THR A 3 0.47 -3.61 -9.82
CA THR A 3 0.30 -3.21 -11.21
C THR A 3 1.38 -3.87 -12.05
N LYS A 4 1.01 -4.45 -13.18
CA LYS A 4 1.94 -4.96 -14.20
C LYS A 4 1.77 -4.20 -15.50
N PHE A 5 2.83 -4.16 -16.29
CA PHE A 5 2.85 -3.54 -17.61
C PHE A 5 3.07 -4.62 -18.65
N ILE A 6 2.19 -4.69 -19.65
CA ILE A 6 2.37 -5.58 -20.80
C ILE A 6 2.61 -4.75 -22.05
N GLU A 7 3.55 -5.16 -22.90
CA GLU A 7 3.78 -4.54 -24.20
C GLU A 7 2.59 -4.87 -25.14
N VAL A 8 2.05 -3.86 -25.81
CA VAL A 8 0.91 -3.98 -26.71
C VAL A 8 1.21 -3.35 -28.07
N ASP A 9 0.47 -3.76 -29.09
CA ASP A 9 0.63 -3.22 -30.43
C ASP A 9 0.18 -1.75 -30.54
N ALA A 10 0.78 -1.00 -31.46
CA ALA A 10 0.47 0.40 -31.71
C ALA A 10 -0.97 0.67 -32.14
N SER A 11 -1.67 -0.32 -32.67
CA SER A 11 -3.11 -0.24 -32.98
C SER A 11 -3.98 -0.01 -31.74
N ARG A 12 -3.50 -0.37 -30.54
CA ARG A 12 -4.19 -0.16 -29.26
C ARG A 12 -3.91 1.22 -28.65
N LYS A 13 -3.23 2.10 -29.38
CA LYS A 13 -2.97 3.48 -28.94
C LYS A 13 -4.29 4.20 -28.64
N GLY A 14 -4.39 4.76 -27.45
CA GLY A 14 -5.57 5.51 -27.00
C GLY A 14 -6.64 4.67 -26.33
N GLU A 15 -6.46 3.35 -26.23
CA GLU A 15 -7.28 2.52 -25.34
C GLU A 15 -7.04 2.87 -23.86
N PRO A 16 -8.03 2.69 -22.98
CA PRO A 16 -7.86 2.91 -21.55
C PRO A 16 -6.68 2.11 -20.98
N GLY A 17 -5.81 2.81 -20.25
CA GLY A 17 -4.64 2.21 -19.60
C GLY A 17 -3.46 1.92 -20.53
N VAL A 18 -3.51 2.30 -21.82
CA VAL A 18 -2.38 2.19 -22.75
C VAL A 18 -1.59 3.49 -22.79
N GLU A 19 -0.29 3.40 -22.51
CA GLU A 19 0.66 4.52 -22.49
C GLU A 19 1.82 4.27 -23.47
N GLU A 20 2.41 5.34 -23.99
CA GLU A 20 3.60 5.27 -24.83
C GLU A 20 4.84 5.20 -23.92
N GLY A 21 5.65 4.15 -24.11
CA GLY A 21 6.90 3.91 -23.39
C GLY A 21 8.09 3.83 -24.35
N VAL A 22 9.27 3.60 -23.77
CA VAL A 22 10.50 3.42 -24.54
C VAL A 22 11.18 2.13 -24.10
N LYS A 23 11.51 1.29 -25.08
CA LYS A 23 12.32 0.08 -24.87
C LYS A 23 13.74 0.36 -25.32
N THR A 24 14.70 0.09 -24.44
CA THR A 24 16.12 0.18 -24.74
C THR A 24 16.66 -1.22 -25.02
N ILE A 25 17.30 -1.40 -26.16
CA ILE A 25 17.88 -2.67 -26.61
C ILE A 25 19.37 -2.44 -26.87
N GLU A 26 20.23 -3.26 -26.27
CA GLU A 26 21.66 -3.27 -26.59
C GLU A 26 21.96 -4.30 -27.68
N VAL A 27 22.57 -3.86 -28.78
CA VAL A 27 22.99 -4.73 -29.88
C VAL A 27 24.43 -4.39 -30.23
N GLY A 28 25.36 -5.32 -29.99
CA GLY A 28 26.77 -5.16 -30.36
C GLY A 28 27.47 -3.96 -29.74
N GLY A 29 27.08 -3.57 -28.51
CA GLY A 29 27.65 -2.40 -27.83
C GLY A 29 27.06 -1.04 -28.24
N GLN A 30 26.02 -1.04 -29.08
CA GLN A 30 25.21 0.14 -29.39
C GLN A 30 23.86 0.06 -28.68
N THR A 31 23.40 1.19 -28.18
CA THR A 31 22.09 1.34 -27.53
C THR A 31 21.08 1.83 -28.56
N ILE A 32 20.03 1.05 -28.81
CA ILE A 32 18.91 1.41 -29.68
C ILE A 32 17.69 1.65 -28.79
N THR A 33 17.01 2.78 -28.98
CA THR A 33 15.73 3.06 -28.32
C THR A 33 14.59 2.96 -29.33
N ALA A 34 13.51 2.27 -28.95
CA ALA A 34 12.32 2.12 -29.76
C ALA A 34 11.07 2.52 -28.95
N PRO A 35 10.12 3.27 -29.54
CA PRO A 35 8.84 3.51 -28.90
C PRO A 35 8.04 2.21 -28.81
N ILE A 36 7.45 1.96 -27.66
CA ILE A 36 6.54 0.84 -27.42
C ILE A 36 5.23 1.39 -26.85
N TYR A 37 4.15 0.62 -26.95
CA TYR A 37 2.94 0.89 -26.19
C TYR A 37 2.86 -0.13 -25.06
N VAL A 38 2.56 0.33 -23.86
CA VAL A 38 2.40 -0.53 -22.69
C VAL A 38 1.00 -0.37 -22.13
N GLN A 39 0.33 -1.47 -21.83
CA GLN A 39 -0.92 -1.46 -21.10
C GLN A 39 -0.63 -1.68 -19.63
N ARG A 40 -1.06 -0.72 -18.80
CA ARG A 40 -1.12 -0.85 -17.36
C ARG A 40 -2.29 -1.75 -16.99
N ILE A 41 -2.02 -2.81 -16.23
CA ILE A 41 -3.02 -3.75 -15.75
C ILE A 41 -2.87 -3.88 -14.24
N ASP A 42 -3.92 -3.51 -13.53
CA ASP A 42 -4.03 -3.77 -12.09
C ASP A 42 -4.48 -5.23 -11.88
N PHE A 43 -4.03 -5.84 -10.79
CA PHE A 43 -4.29 -7.25 -10.51
C PHE A 43 -4.60 -7.50 -9.02
N ASP A 44 -5.16 -8.66 -8.73
CA ASP A 44 -5.40 -9.14 -7.36
C ASP A 44 -4.07 -9.34 -6.63
N ASP A 45 -3.89 -8.64 -5.50
CA ASP A 45 -2.66 -8.65 -4.71
C ASP A 45 -2.28 -10.05 -4.16
N LEU A 46 -3.20 -11.01 -4.14
CA LEU A 46 -2.98 -12.42 -3.77
C LEU A 46 -2.87 -13.37 -4.98
N ASP A 47 -3.53 -13.05 -6.11
CA ASP A 47 -3.46 -13.82 -7.35
C ASP A 47 -3.21 -12.92 -8.59
N PRO A 48 -1.95 -12.69 -8.99
CA PRO A 48 -1.61 -11.78 -10.09
C PRO A 48 -2.15 -12.17 -11.48
N GLU A 49 -2.74 -13.35 -11.64
CA GLU A 49 -3.41 -13.76 -12.88
C GLU A 49 -4.79 -13.12 -13.02
N VAL A 50 -5.45 -12.76 -11.91
CA VAL A 50 -6.76 -12.11 -11.90
C VAL A 50 -6.62 -10.61 -12.06
N THR A 51 -7.15 -10.07 -13.15
CA THR A 51 -6.99 -8.65 -13.54
C THR A 51 -8.32 -7.89 -13.67
N GLU A 52 -9.44 -8.57 -13.43
CA GLU A 52 -10.79 -8.02 -13.59
C GLU A 52 -11.61 -8.17 -12.31
N GLY A 53 -12.58 -7.28 -12.12
CA GLY A 53 -13.50 -7.35 -10.97
C GLY A 53 -12.81 -7.14 -9.62
N LEU A 54 -11.73 -6.35 -9.59
CA LEU A 54 -10.99 -6.06 -8.37
C LEU A 54 -11.80 -5.18 -7.42
N THR A 55 -11.72 -5.49 -6.13
CA THR A 55 -12.32 -4.73 -5.03
C THR A 55 -11.24 -4.34 -4.03
N THR A 56 -11.09 -3.03 -3.77
CA THR A 56 -10.18 -2.53 -2.73
C THR A 56 -10.82 -2.70 -1.36
N VAL A 57 -10.21 -3.52 -0.51
CA VAL A 57 -10.57 -3.68 0.89
C VAL A 57 -9.67 -2.81 1.76
N LYS A 58 -10.29 -1.96 2.59
CA LYS A 58 -9.59 -1.10 3.56
C LYS A 58 -9.84 -1.61 4.96
N PHE A 59 -8.79 -1.83 5.74
CA PHE A 59 -8.91 -2.36 7.10
C PHE A 59 -7.80 -1.82 8.01
N ALA A 60 -7.98 -1.93 9.31
CA ALA A 60 -6.96 -1.60 10.30
C ALA A 60 -6.60 -2.85 11.09
N VAL A 61 -5.30 -3.01 11.36
CA VAL A 61 -4.78 -4.00 12.31
C VAL A 61 -4.08 -3.27 13.44
N THR A 62 -4.12 -3.84 14.63
CA THR A 62 -3.35 -3.31 15.76
C THR A 62 -1.92 -3.84 15.69
N VAL A 63 -0.94 -2.95 15.77
CA VAL A 63 0.49 -3.30 15.84
C VAL A 63 1.11 -2.70 17.10
N THR A 64 2.13 -3.38 17.63
CA THR A 64 2.96 -2.84 18.71
C THR A 64 3.99 -1.89 18.12
N GLU A 65 4.04 -0.64 18.61
CA GLU A 65 5.10 0.32 18.32
C GLU A 65 5.77 0.77 19.63
N GLU A 66 7.06 1.07 19.57
CA GLU A 66 7.79 1.71 20.66
C GLU A 66 7.75 3.23 20.49
N ILE A 67 7.27 3.94 21.51
CA ILE A 67 7.28 5.40 21.55
C ILE A 67 8.17 5.88 22.70
N GLU A 68 9.05 6.84 22.40
CA GLU A 68 9.79 7.58 23.42
C GLU A 68 8.89 8.62 24.08
N GLU A 69 8.70 8.49 25.38
CA GLU A 69 7.98 9.45 26.21
C GLU A 69 8.95 10.17 27.16
N LEU A 70 8.76 11.48 27.33
CA LEU A 70 9.54 12.25 28.30
C LEU A 70 9.10 11.85 29.71
N THR A 71 10.04 11.41 30.55
CA THR A 71 9.72 11.01 31.93
C THR A 71 9.51 12.21 32.85
N GLY A 72 9.84 13.42 32.38
CA GLY A 72 9.84 14.64 33.19
C GLY A 72 11.09 14.79 34.08
N GLU A 73 12.00 13.82 34.03
CA GLU A 73 13.31 13.86 34.69
C GLU A 73 14.38 14.42 33.74
N VAL A 74 15.51 14.83 34.32
CA VAL A 74 16.66 15.36 33.59
C VAL A 74 17.90 14.57 34.00
N ASP A 75 18.70 14.16 33.03
CA ASP A 75 19.97 13.45 33.23
C ASP A 75 21.07 14.39 33.74
N GLU A 76 22.21 13.83 34.19
CA GLU A 76 23.31 14.60 34.81
C GLU A 76 23.93 15.65 33.89
N ASP A 77 23.79 15.49 32.57
CA ASP A 77 24.25 16.43 31.54
C ASP A 77 23.21 17.54 31.22
N GLY A 78 22.07 17.53 31.91
CA GLY A 78 20.98 18.50 31.70
C GLY A 78 20.02 18.13 30.57
N SER A 79 20.15 16.94 29.96
CA SER A 79 19.24 16.49 28.91
C SER A 79 17.95 15.85 29.49
N PRO A 80 16.78 16.00 28.83
CA PRO A 80 15.54 15.37 29.31
C PRO A 80 15.62 13.85 29.16
N ARG A 81 15.31 13.14 30.25
CA ARG A 81 15.29 11.68 30.25
C ARG A 81 14.04 11.17 29.52
N THR A 82 14.24 10.16 28.68
CA THR A 82 13.16 9.48 27.95
C THR A 82 13.03 8.03 28.37
N GLU A 83 11.83 7.49 28.28
CA GLU A 83 11.55 6.06 28.45
C GLU A 83 10.86 5.54 27.18
N LEU A 84 11.22 4.32 26.77
CA LEU A 84 10.56 3.60 25.69
C LEU A 84 9.34 2.85 26.25
N LYS A 85 8.17 3.09 25.67
CA LYS A 85 6.96 2.32 25.96
C LYS A 85 6.44 1.64 24.72
N GLU A 86 6.09 0.38 24.86
CA GLU A 86 5.31 -0.35 23.87
C GLU A 86 3.84 0.09 23.96
N VAL A 87 3.30 0.56 22.83
CA VAL A 87 1.89 0.91 22.70
C VAL A 87 1.27 0.19 21.52
N GLN A 88 -0.03 -0.10 21.64
CA GLN A 88 -0.83 -0.67 20.56
C GLN A 88 -1.40 0.46 19.71
N VAL A 89 -1.02 0.51 18.44
CA VAL A 89 -1.48 1.54 17.49
C VAL A 89 -2.19 0.92 16.29
N PRO A 90 -3.22 1.59 15.73
CA PRO A 90 -3.88 1.12 14.52
C PRO A 90 -3.00 1.40 13.29
N LYS A 91 -2.70 0.35 12.53
CA LYS A 91 -2.09 0.42 11.21
C LYS A 91 -3.16 0.20 10.15
N TRP A 92 -3.44 1.24 9.37
CA TRP A 92 -4.36 1.20 8.25
C TRP A 92 -3.70 0.57 7.02
N LEU A 93 -4.40 -0.37 6.40
CA LEU A 93 -3.96 -1.15 5.26
C LEU A 93 -5.04 -1.16 4.18
N GLU A 94 -4.60 -1.29 2.92
CA GLU A 94 -5.46 -1.47 1.76
C GLU A 94 -4.92 -2.66 0.97
N VAL A 95 -5.82 -3.48 0.40
CA VAL A 95 -5.49 -4.62 -0.46
C VAL A 95 -6.53 -4.72 -1.57
N ASP A 96 -6.09 -5.02 -2.79
CA ASP A 96 -6.97 -5.19 -3.94
C ASP A 96 -7.19 -6.68 -4.23
N LEU A 97 -8.44 -7.12 -4.17
CA LEU A 97 -8.80 -8.54 -4.27
C LEU A 97 -9.75 -8.77 -5.44
N GLY A 98 -9.49 -9.82 -6.21
CA GLY A 98 -10.44 -10.41 -7.13
C GLY A 98 -11.54 -11.14 -6.38
N LYS A 99 -12.55 -11.61 -7.11
CA LYS A 99 -13.77 -12.19 -6.52
C LYS A 99 -13.50 -13.34 -5.54
N GLU A 100 -12.70 -14.33 -5.94
CA GLU A 100 -12.43 -15.51 -5.11
C GLU A 100 -11.62 -15.15 -3.85
N SER A 101 -10.59 -14.30 -4.00
CA SER A 101 -9.80 -13.80 -2.88
C SER A 101 -10.64 -12.96 -1.90
N LEU A 102 -11.59 -12.17 -2.42
CA LEU A 102 -12.52 -11.42 -1.60
C LEU A 102 -13.45 -12.35 -0.80
N GLU A 103 -14.03 -13.37 -1.44
CA GLU A 103 -14.85 -14.38 -0.76
C GLU A 103 -14.06 -15.11 0.34
N GLN A 104 -12.78 -15.40 0.09
CA GLN A 104 -11.89 -15.96 1.10
C GLN A 104 -11.64 -15.00 2.25
N TYR A 105 -11.37 -13.72 1.97
CA TYR A 105 -11.21 -12.68 2.99
C TYR A 105 -12.44 -12.59 3.89
N GLU A 106 -13.64 -12.47 3.31
CA GLU A 106 -14.89 -12.37 4.06
C GLU A 106 -15.12 -13.60 4.94
N LYS A 107 -14.84 -14.80 4.41
CA LYS A 107 -14.97 -16.05 5.15
C LYS A 107 -14.02 -16.13 6.35
N VAL A 108 -12.78 -15.69 6.19
CA VAL A 108 -11.78 -15.69 7.28
C VAL A 108 -12.14 -14.65 8.34
N MET A 109 -12.66 -13.49 7.93
CA MET A 109 -12.98 -12.39 8.83
C MET A 109 -14.35 -12.50 9.51
N ALA A 110 -15.27 -13.31 8.97
CA ALA A 110 -16.62 -13.54 9.46
C ALA A 110 -16.75 -13.71 11.00
N PRO A 111 -15.97 -14.56 11.70
CA PRO A 111 -16.10 -14.71 13.15
C PRO A 111 -15.76 -13.43 13.92
N PHE A 112 -14.83 -12.61 13.41
CA PHE A 112 -14.47 -11.33 14.04
C PHE A 112 -15.57 -10.29 13.83
N PHE A 113 -16.13 -10.20 12.63
CA PHE A 113 -17.24 -9.30 12.33
C PHE A 113 -18.50 -9.67 13.13
N ALA A 114 -18.78 -10.96 13.31
CA ALA A 114 -19.93 -11.42 14.09
C ALA A 114 -19.83 -11.06 15.59
N ALA A 115 -18.62 -10.97 16.14
CA ALA A 115 -18.38 -10.59 17.53
C ALA A 115 -18.15 -9.09 17.73
N ALA A 116 -17.89 -8.34 16.65
CA ALA A 116 -17.61 -6.92 16.69
C ALA A 116 -18.88 -6.09 16.97
N ARG A 117 -18.67 -4.87 17.46
CA ARG A 117 -19.71 -3.83 17.56
C ARG A 117 -19.35 -2.69 16.63
N GLU A 118 -20.36 -2.07 16.04
CA GLU A 118 -20.16 -0.84 15.29
C GLU A 118 -19.60 0.25 16.21
N THR A 119 -18.64 1.01 15.68
CA THR A 119 -18.05 2.17 16.33
C THR A 119 -17.82 3.24 15.29
N GLU A 120 -17.80 4.51 15.70
CA GLU A 120 -17.43 5.60 14.81
C GLU A 120 -16.00 5.42 14.30
N ALA A 121 -15.76 5.85 13.06
CA ALA A 121 -14.42 5.83 12.47
C ALA A 121 -13.46 6.69 13.32
N PRO A 122 -12.26 6.21 13.64
CA PRO A 122 -11.29 6.99 14.40
C PRO A 122 -10.99 8.30 13.67
N VAL A 123 -11.00 9.41 14.41
CA VAL A 123 -10.47 10.68 13.90
C VAL A 123 -8.96 10.52 13.83
N VAL A 124 -8.43 10.12 12.66
CA VAL A 124 -6.98 10.03 12.44
C VAL A 124 -6.41 11.45 12.56
N PRO A 125 -5.60 11.77 13.58
CA PRO A 125 -5.02 13.09 13.69
C PRO A 125 -4.12 13.32 12.48
N ALA A 126 -4.31 14.43 11.77
CA ALA A 126 -3.48 14.78 10.62
C ALA A 126 -1.99 14.69 11.01
N PRO A 127 -1.12 14.12 10.15
CA PRO A 127 0.30 13.98 10.46
C PRO A 127 0.85 15.35 10.85
N ARG A 128 1.33 15.47 12.10
CA ARG A 128 1.96 16.70 12.58
C ARG A 128 3.14 17.00 11.65
N LYS A 129 2.98 17.98 10.76
CA LYS A 129 4.08 18.48 9.94
C LYS A 129 5.20 18.87 10.90
N ARG A 130 6.30 18.09 10.91
CA ARG A 130 7.56 18.51 11.53
C ARG A 130 7.90 19.87 10.94
N ARG A 131 7.80 20.93 11.75
CA ARG A 131 8.36 22.24 11.39
C ARG A 131 9.86 22.02 11.22
N LYS A 132 10.35 22.09 9.98
CA LYS A 132 11.79 22.28 9.74
C LYS A 132 12.19 23.57 10.46
N LYS A 133 13.15 23.46 11.38
CA LYS A 133 13.85 24.62 11.95
C LYS A 133 14.79 25.19 10.90
#